data_AF-A0ABC8BSI4-F1
#
_entry.id   AF-A0ABC8BSI4-F1
#
_cell.length_a   1.000
_cell.length_b   1.000
_cell.length_c   1.000
_cell.angle_alpha   90.00
_cell.angle_beta   90.00
_cell.angle_gamma   90.00
#
_symmetry.space_group_name_H-M   'P 1'
#
loop_
_entity.id
_entity.type
_entity.pdbx_description
1 polymer ?
#
loop_
_entity_poly.entity_id
_entity_poly.type
_entity_poly.pdbx_seq_one_letter_code
_entity_poly.pdbx_strand_id
1 'polypeptide(L)'
;MSDAEAQSRADGGESTFTVIVAALANLGIAVAKAVAGLISGSSAMLSEAAHSVADTVTEVMLLAALKRSEKPADEDHPLGYGPERYIWAMLASIATFVGGAVFSVYDGVHTLIAGEELGDPLISYIVLGVAFALEGYSLRTGVKQVRREAARLRVPDTYYLRHTPDTAVKAVVMEDSAALAGLLLAAGGLLGGQLTGSGVWDGIASCLIGLLLVYVAWVLGRSNAQLLIGRPLPAAMRAGVREELTSVPHIVGVLELTTLIQGPTEILIAAKVDFRDMATAAEVEWACEEAEARLRERFPSVRRVYLDPTPGREQRERRAGP
;
A
#
# COMPACT_ATOMS: atom_id res chain seq x y z
N MET A 1 22.40 32.41 0.48
CA MET A 1 21.76 31.21 -0.08
C MET A 1 22.75 30.09 0.09
N SER A 2 22.41 29.14 0.94
CA SER A 2 23.28 28.02 1.31
C SER A 2 23.26 26.98 0.19
N ASP A 3 24.39 26.34 -0.08
CA ASP A 3 24.49 25.22 -1.05
C ASP A 3 23.47 24.10 -0.74
N ALA A 4 23.03 23.97 0.51
CA ALA A 4 21.97 23.03 0.92
C ALA A 4 20.57 23.38 0.36
N GLU A 5 20.25 24.67 0.16
CA GLU A 5 18.98 25.11 -0.46
C GLU A 5 19.02 24.95 -1.98
N ALA A 6 20.21 25.05 -2.59
CA ALA A 6 20.42 24.78 -4.00
C ALA A 6 20.37 23.27 -4.28
N GLN A 7 20.93 22.45 -3.39
CA GLN A 7 20.90 20.99 -3.49
C GLN A 7 19.49 20.43 -3.29
N SER A 8 18.68 20.94 -2.34
CA SER A 8 17.30 20.48 -2.15
C SER A 8 16.35 20.91 -3.28
N ARG A 9 16.61 22.06 -3.92
CA ARG A 9 15.89 22.47 -5.14
C ARG A 9 16.28 21.65 -6.37
N ALA A 10 17.54 21.21 -6.47
CA ALA A 10 17.99 20.33 -7.54
C ALA A 10 17.38 18.90 -7.39
N ASP A 11 17.41 18.33 -6.19
CA ASP A 11 16.80 17.02 -5.87
C ASP A 11 15.27 17.03 -6.04
N GLY A 12 14.62 18.13 -5.64
CA GLY A 12 13.17 18.31 -5.82
C GLY A 12 12.74 18.48 -7.30
N GLY A 13 13.60 19.10 -8.12
CA GLY A 13 13.37 19.27 -9.56
C GLY A 13 13.54 17.97 -10.35
N GLU A 14 14.56 17.18 -10.02
CA GLU A 14 14.85 15.89 -10.66
C GLU A 14 13.81 14.82 -10.29
N SER A 15 13.36 14.81 -9.03
CA SER A 15 12.28 13.96 -8.55
C SER A 15 10.93 14.28 -9.20
N THR A 16 10.55 15.56 -9.26
CA THR A 16 9.26 15.97 -9.87
C THR A 16 9.23 15.69 -11.37
N PHE A 17 10.34 15.94 -12.08
CA PHE A 17 10.46 15.61 -13.49
C PHE A 17 10.32 14.10 -13.73
N THR A 18 10.98 13.26 -12.91
CA THR A 18 10.88 11.81 -13.02
C THR A 18 9.45 11.31 -12.80
N VAL A 19 8.73 11.85 -11.82
CA VAL A 19 7.32 11.51 -11.55
C VAL A 19 6.41 11.91 -12.72
N ILE A 20 6.60 13.11 -13.28
CA ILE A 20 5.80 13.56 -14.43
C ILE A 20 6.07 12.69 -15.67
N VAL A 21 7.34 12.35 -15.93
CA VAL A 21 7.70 11.48 -17.06
C VAL A 21 7.08 10.10 -16.91
N ALA A 22 7.11 9.52 -15.70
CA ALA A 22 6.47 8.23 -15.41
C ALA A 22 4.94 8.29 -15.63
N ALA A 23 4.27 9.32 -15.10
CA ALA A 23 2.83 9.50 -15.26
C ALA A 23 2.44 9.69 -16.75
N LEU A 24 3.22 10.45 -17.53
CA LEU A 24 3.00 10.61 -18.96
C LEU A 24 3.23 9.30 -19.74
N ALA A 25 4.20 8.48 -19.33
CA ALA A 25 4.43 7.17 -19.92
C ALA A 25 3.25 6.23 -19.66
N ASN A 26 2.73 6.17 -18.43
CA ASN A 26 1.56 5.37 -18.06
C ASN A 26 0.30 5.81 -18.83
N LEU A 27 0.08 7.12 -18.93
CA LEU A 27 -1.00 7.67 -19.74
C LEU A 27 -0.84 7.31 -21.23
N GLY A 28 0.38 7.35 -21.75
CA GLY A 28 0.69 6.94 -23.12
C GLY A 28 0.35 5.46 -23.38
N ILE A 29 0.67 4.57 -22.44
CA ILE A 29 0.30 3.15 -22.52
C ILE A 29 -1.23 3.00 -22.49
N ALA A 30 -1.92 3.70 -21.59
CA ALA A 30 -3.38 3.65 -21.50
C ALA A 30 -4.06 4.06 -22.82
N VAL A 31 -3.59 5.16 -23.44
CA VAL A 31 -4.09 5.62 -24.74
C VAL A 31 -3.79 4.61 -25.84
N ALA A 32 -2.56 4.06 -25.88
CA ALA A 32 -2.20 3.04 -26.86
C ALA A 32 -3.07 1.79 -26.74
N LYS A 33 -3.33 1.32 -25.51
CA LYS A 33 -4.22 0.19 -25.24
C LYS A 33 -5.65 0.47 -25.69
N ALA A 34 -6.17 1.66 -25.38
CA ALA A 34 -7.52 2.06 -25.79
C ALA A 34 -7.69 2.10 -27.31
N VAL A 35 -6.73 2.72 -28.02
CA VAL A 35 -6.75 2.79 -29.48
C VAL A 35 -6.65 1.39 -30.10
N ALA A 36 -5.77 0.53 -29.59
CA ALA A 36 -5.66 -0.84 -30.05
C ALA A 36 -6.93 -1.66 -29.78
N GLY A 37 -7.57 -1.50 -28.62
CA GLY A 37 -8.84 -2.14 -28.29
C GLY A 37 -9.97 -1.72 -29.22
N LEU A 38 -10.09 -0.42 -29.51
CA LEU A 38 -11.09 0.10 -30.44
C LEU A 38 -10.87 -0.36 -31.89
N ILE A 39 -9.61 -0.42 -32.35
CA ILE A 39 -9.29 -0.86 -33.71
C ILE A 39 -9.49 -2.38 -33.86
N SER A 40 -9.09 -3.17 -32.86
CA SER A 40 -9.21 -4.62 -32.90
C SER A 40 -10.62 -5.11 -32.56
N GLY A 41 -11.46 -4.28 -31.94
CA GLY A 41 -12.77 -4.70 -31.44
C GLY A 41 -12.66 -5.79 -30.37
N SER A 42 -11.58 -5.80 -29.58
CA SER A 42 -11.34 -6.79 -28.52
C SER A 42 -11.70 -6.21 -27.16
N SER A 43 -12.71 -6.78 -26.53
CA SER A 43 -13.06 -6.55 -25.13
C SER A 43 -11.94 -6.81 -24.15
N ALA A 44 -11.10 -7.83 -24.38
CA ALA A 44 -9.97 -8.11 -23.51
C ALA A 44 -8.92 -6.99 -23.59
N MET A 45 -8.70 -6.45 -24.78
CA MET A 45 -7.83 -5.30 -24.99
C MET A 45 -8.42 -4.00 -24.42
N LEU A 46 -9.74 -3.79 -24.54
CA LEU A 46 -10.43 -2.66 -23.91
C LEU A 46 -10.41 -2.76 -22.38
N SER A 47 -10.49 -3.96 -21.83
CA SER A 47 -10.33 -4.22 -20.39
C SER A 47 -8.95 -3.83 -19.88
N GLU A 48 -7.90 -4.18 -20.61
CA GLU A 48 -6.53 -3.74 -20.31
C GLU A 48 -6.38 -2.22 -20.41
N ALA A 49 -7.07 -1.58 -21.35
CA ALA A 49 -7.11 -0.12 -21.45
C ALA A 49 -7.80 0.52 -20.25
N ALA A 50 -8.96 0.01 -19.85
CA ALA A 50 -9.70 0.48 -18.69
C ALA A 50 -8.91 0.29 -17.39
N HIS A 51 -8.20 -0.83 -17.25
CA HIS A 51 -7.25 -1.04 -16.16
C HIS A 51 -6.17 0.05 -16.11
N SER A 52 -5.47 0.30 -17.22
CA SER A 52 -4.42 1.32 -17.25
C SER A 52 -4.94 2.76 -17.03
N VAL A 53 -6.18 3.05 -17.44
CA VAL A 53 -6.85 4.31 -17.10
C VAL A 53 -7.11 4.39 -15.59
N ALA A 54 -7.64 3.32 -15.00
CA ALA A 54 -7.89 3.26 -13.56
C ALA A 54 -6.59 3.41 -12.75
N ASP A 55 -5.51 2.78 -13.19
CA ASP A 55 -4.19 2.89 -12.56
C ASP A 55 -3.64 4.31 -12.65
N THR A 56 -3.82 4.99 -13.78
CA THR A 56 -3.43 6.41 -13.91
C THR A 56 -4.18 7.28 -12.90
N VAL A 57 -5.48 7.03 -12.70
CA VAL A 57 -6.28 7.74 -11.68
C VAL A 57 -5.78 7.41 -10.28
N THR A 58 -5.51 6.14 -10.00
CA THR A 58 -4.94 5.68 -8.72
C THR A 58 -3.60 6.32 -8.43
N GLU A 59 -2.69 6.41 -9.39
CA GLU A 59 -1.39 7.04 -9.24
C GLU A 59 -1.52 8.52 -8.87
N VAL A 60 -2.42 9.26 -9.54
CA VAL A 60 -2.74 10.65 -9.18
C VAL A 60 -3.28 10.76 -7.75
N MET A 61 -4.16 9.84 -7.35
CA MET A 61 -4.68 9.80 -5.97
C MET A 61 -3.56 9.52 -4.96
N LEU A 62 -2.63 8.59 -5.25
CA LEU A 62 -1.50 8.28 -4.37
C LEU A 62 -0.49 9.44 -4.28
N LEU A 63 -0.28 10.17 -5.38
CA LEU A 63 0.53 11.40 -5.36
C LEU A 63 -0.11 12.50 -4.50
N ALA A 64 -1.44 12.68 -4.63
CA ALA A 64 -2.17 13.58 -3.75
C ALA A 64 -2.09 13.14 -2.28
N ALA A 65 -2.15 11.82 -2.03
CA ALA A 65 -2.03 11.22 -0.72
C ALA A 65 -0.70 11.57 -0.04
N LEU A 66 0.42 11.44 -0.77
CA LEU A 66 1.76 11.75 -0.26
C LEU A 66 1.81 13.18 0.25
N LYS A 67 1.45 14.15 -0.61
CA LYS A 67 1.52 15.57 -0.29
C LYS A 67 0.64 15.96 0.89
N ARG A 68 -0.56 15.37 1.02
CA ARG A 68 -1.46 15.70 2.13
C ARG A 68 -1.09 15.00 3.43
N SER A 69 -0.58 13.78 3.36
CA SER A 69 -0.19 13.00 4.55
C SER A 69 1.04 13.56 5.28
N GLU A 70 1.88 14.33 4.58
CA GLU A 70 3.06 15.01 5.14
C GLU A 70 2.71 16.30 5.91
N LYS A 71 1.44 16.71 5.94
CA LYS A 71 1.02 17.89 6.69
C LYS A 71 1.27 17.65 8.20
N PRO A 72 1.96 18.59 8.90
CA PRO A 72 2.22 18.46 10.33
C PRO A 72 0.92 18.53 11.15
N ALA A 73 1.00 18.05 12.39
CA ALA A 73 -0.10 18.12 13.34
C ALA A 73 -0.54 19.57 13.62
N ASP A 74 -1.85 19.76 13.77
CA ASP A 74 -2.50 21.01 14.16
C ASP A 74 -3.53 20.75 15.28
N GLU A 75 -4.24 21.79 15.72
CA GLU A 75 -5.19 21.67 16.84
C GLU A 75 -6.37 20.74 16.51
N ASP A 76 -6.83 20.73 15.26
CA ASP A 76 -7.91 19.86 14.80
C ASP A 76 -7.43 18.41 14.62
N HIS A 77 -6.15 18.22 14.28
CA HIS A 77 -5.52 16.91 14.07
C HIS A 77 -4.22 16.81 14.89
N PRO A 78 -4.32 16.62 16.22
CA PRO A 78 -3.17 16.60 17.11
C PRO A 78 -2.23 15.42 16.86
N LEU A 79 -2.75 14.37 16.21
CA LEU A 79 -1.96 13.23 15.78
C LEU A 79 -1.30 13.42 14.40
N GLY A 80 -1.62 14.47 13.66
CA GLY A 80 -1.15 14.71 12.29
C GLY A 80 -2.04 14.06 11.23
N TYR A 81 -1.58 14.16 9.97
CA TYR A 81 -2.36 13.77 8.79
C TYR A 81 -1.88 12.46 8.14
N GLY A 82 -0.99 11.71 8.79
CA GLY A 82 -0.52 10.40 8.32
C GLY A 82 -1.63 9.45 7.84
N PRO A 83 -2.79 9.33 8.55
CA PRO A 83 -3.89 8.48 8.14
C PRO A 83 -4.54 8.87 6.79
N GLU A 84 -4.39 10.12 6.32
CA GLU A 84 -4.89 10.52 5.00
C GLU A 84 -4.34 9.62 3.90
N ARG A 85 -3.11 9.13 4.04
CA ARG A 85 -2.50 8.22 3.05
C ARG A 85 -3.34 6.96 2.83
N TYR A 86 -3.98 6.47 3.88
CA TYR A 86 -4.85 5.29 3.83
C TYR A 86 -6.25 5.61 3.28
N ILE A 87 -6.76 6.82 3.50
CA ILE A 87 -8.01 7.29 2.91
C ILE A 87 -7.86 7.38 1.38
N TRP A 88 -6.82 8.03 0.90
CA TRP A 88 -6.56 8.14 -0.54
C TRP A 88 -6.29 6.79 -1.20
N ALA A 89 -5.50 5.93 -0.56
CA ALA A 89 -5.30 4.56 -1.06
C ALA A 89 -6.59 3.73 -1.06
N MET A 90 -7.51 3.96 -0.12
CA MET A 90 -8.84 3.34 -0.15
C MET A 90 -9.65 3.84 -1.35
N LEU A 91 -9.71 5.16 -1.57
CA LEU A 91 -10.40 5.74 -2.72
C LEU A 91 -9.84 5.22 -4.04
N ALA A 92 -8.52 5.09 -4.15
CA ALA A 92 -7.86 4.46 -5.29
C ALA A 92 -8.32 3.02 -5.51
N SER A 93 -8.37 2.19 -4.45
CA SER A 93 -8.87 0.81 -4.58
C SER A 93 -10.33 0.75 -5.05
N ILE A 94 -11.16 1.71 -4.65
CA ILE A 94 -12.55 1.83 -5.12
C ILE A 94 -12.57 2.27 -6.59
N ALA A 95 -11.70 3.19 -6.99
CA ALA A 95 -11.58 3.63 -8.38
C ALA A 95 -11.14 2.47 -9.30
N THR A 96 -10.16 1.66 -8.90
CA THR A 96 -9.77 0.44 -9.63
C THR A 96 -10.91 -0.57 -9.73
N PHE A 97 -11.68 -0.76 -8.67
CA PHE A 97 -12.85 -1.64 -8.70
C PHE A 97 -13.93 -1.14 -9.67
N VAL A 98 -14.33 0.13 -9.58
CA VAL A 98 -15.42 0.68 -10.40
C VAL A 98 -14.99 0.91 -11.84
N GLY A 99 -13.82 1.53 -12.04
CA GLY A 99 -13.33 1.92 -13.36
C GLY A 99 -12.72 0.77 -14.16
N GLY A 100 -11.97 -0.11 -13.50
CA GLY A 100 -11.37 -1.28 -14.13
C GLY A 100 -12.27 -2.51 -14.06
N ALA A 101 -12.50 -3.00 -12.85
CA ALA A 101 -13.11 -4.32 -12.66
C ALA A 101 -14.55 -4.43 -13.18
N VAL A 102 -15.42 -3.48 -12.80
CA VAL A 102 -16.82 -3.48 -13.23
C VAL A 102 -16.93 -3.29 -14.74
N PHE A 103 -16.13 -2.40 -15.32
CA PHE A 103 -16.07 -2.21 -16.77
C PHE A 103 -15.70 -3.52 -17.48
N SER A 104 -14.60 -4.17 -17.08
CA SER A 104 -14.12 -5.41 -17.70
C SER A 104 -15.12 -6.56 -17.61
N VAL A 105 -15.76 -6.75 -16.45
CA VAL A 105 -16.79 -7.78 -16.31
C VAL A 105 -18.01 -7.46 -17.19
N TYR A 106 -18.45 -6.19 -17.21
CA TYR A 106 -19.58 -5.78 -18.03
C TYR A 106 -19.30 -6.02 -19.52
N ASP A 107 -18.16 -5.54 -20.00
CA ASP A 107 -17.75 -5.65 -21.40
C ASP A 107 -17.56 -7.12 -21.81
N GLY A 108 -16.89 -7.92 -20.97
CA GLY A 108 -16.75 -9.35 -21.20
C GLY A 108 -18.09 -10.10 -21.27
N VAL A 109 -19.04 -9.80 -20.38
CA VAL A 109 -20.39 -10.39 -20.43
C VAL A 109 -21.15 -9.93 -21.67
N HIS A 110 -21.05 -8.64 -22.02
CA HIS A 110 -21.67 -8.12 -23.23
C HIS A 110 -21.17 -8.87 -24.47
N THR A 111 -19.86 -9.09 -24.59
CA THR A 111 -19.25 -9.77 -25.73
C THR A 111 -19.61 -11.23 -25.81
N LEU A 112 -19.78 -11.90 -24.67
CA LEU A 112 -20.27 -13.28 -24.64
C LEU A 112 -21.73 -13.41 -25.12
N ILE A 113 -22.55 -12.37 -24.94
CA ILE A 113 -23.97 -12.41 -25.29
C ILE A 113 -24.21 -11.89 -26.71
N ALA A 114 -23.64 -10.74 -27.05
CA ALA A 114 -23.86 -10.06 -28.33
C ALA A 114 -22.96 -10.60 -29.45
N GLY A 115 -21.83 -11.22 -29.09
CA GLY A 115 -20.76 -11.54 -30.03
C GLY A 115 -20.02 -10.29 -30.49
N GLU A 116 -18.78 -10.47 -30.93
CA GLU A 116 -17.97 -9.41 -31.54
C GLU A 116 -17.28 -9.92 -32.79
N GLU A 117 -17.16 -9.05 -33.80
CA GLU A 117 -16.31 -9.27 -34.95
C GLU A 117 -14.91 -8.75 -34.64
N LEU A 118 -13.96 -9.68 -34.49
CA LEU A 118 -12.57 -9.34 -34.24
C LEU A 118 -11.94 -8.72 -35.51
N GLY A 119 -11.39 -7.52 -35.35
CA GLY A 119 -10.57 -6.83 -36.35
C GLY A 119 -9.16 -7.41 -36.45
N ASP A 120 -8.23 -6.66 -37.06
CA ASP A 120 -6.82 -7.07 -37.13
C ASP A 120 -6.14 -6.97 -35.75
N PRO A 121 -5.71 -8.09 -35.14
CA PRO A 121 -5.13 -8.09 -33.80
C PRO A 121 -3.64 -7.74 -33.78
N LEU A 122 -2.99 -7.50 -34.92
CA LEU A 122 -1.56 -7.21 -35.00
C LEU A 122 -1.18 -6.01 -34.12
N ILE A 123 -1.96 -4.94 -34.18
CA ILE A 123 -1.75 -3.74 -33.36
C ILE A 123 -1.88 -4.07 -31.88
N SER A 124 -2.87 -4.86 -31.49
CA SER A 124 -3.07 -5.29 -30.10
C SER A 124 -1.87 -6.09 -29.59
N TYR A 125 -1.33 -7.03 -30.36
CA TYR A 125 -0.14 -7.77 -29.94
C TYR A 125 1.11 -6.88 -29.76
N ILE A 126 1.31 -5.91 -30.65
CA ILE A 126 2.43 -4.96 -30.51
C ILE A 126 2.27 -4.15 -29.23
N VAL A 127 1.08 -3.60 -28.98
CA VAL A 127 0.81 -2.79 -27.78
C VAL A 127 0.93 -3.64 -26.51
N LEU A 128 0.39 -4.87 -26.49
CA LEU A 128 0.53 -5.80 -25.36
C LEU A 128 2.00 -6.12 -25.08
N GLY A 129 2.81 -6.37 -26.13
CA GLY A 129 4.24 -6.67 -25.98
C GLY A 129 5.04 -5.48 -25.41
N VAL A 130 4.75 -4.26 -25.86
CA VAL A 130 5.38 -3.04 -25.32
C VAL A 130 4.94 -2.80 -23.89
N ALA A 131 3.64 -2.90 -23.59
CA ALA A 131 3.10 -2.75 -22.23
C ALA A 131 3.74 -3.77 -21.28
N PHE A 132 3.85 -5.04 -21.69
CA PHE A 132 4.45 -6.11 -20.88
C PHE A 132 5.91 -5.80 -20.51
N ALA A 133 6.69 -5.23 -21.44
CA ALA A 133 8.06 -4.84 -21.16
C ALA A 133 8.15 -3.67 -20.17
N LEU A 134 7.28 -2.67 -20.32
CA LEU A 134 7.25 -1.47 -19.46
C LEU A 134 6.75 -1.80 -18.05
N GLU A 135 5.61 -2.47 -17.93
CA GLU A 135 5.04 -2.93 -16.65
C GLU A 135 5.98 -3.95 -15.97
N GLY A 136 6.62 -4.82 -16.75
CA GLY A 136 7.63 -5.76 -16.24
C GLY A 136 8.85 -5.08 -15.64
N TYR A 137 9.28 -3.95 -16.23
CA TYR A 137 10.34 -3.13 -15.68
C TYR A 137 9.92 -2.42 -14.38
N SER A 138 8.69 -1.89 -14.34
CA SER A 138 8.11 -1.28 -13.14
C SER A 138 8.02 -2.29 -11.99
N LEU A 139 7.42 -3.46 -12.23
CA LEU A 139 7.28 -4.53 -11.25
C LEU A 139 8.64 -4.97 -10.70
N ARG A 140 9.64 -5.13 -11.57
CA ARG A 140 11.00 -5.49 -11.16
C ARG A 140 11.58 -4.46 -10.18
N THR A 141 11.31 -3.18 -10.40
CA THR A 141 11.77 -2.09 -9.54
C THR A 141 11.06 -2.13 -8.19
N GLY A 142 9.72 -2.29 -8.18
CA GLY A 142 8.93 -2.43 -6.96
C GLY A 142 9.32 -3.66 -6.12
N VAL A 143 9.51 -4.81 -6.77
CA VAL A 143 9.97 -6.05 -6.10
C VAL A 143 11.38 -5.89 -5.52
N LYS A 144 12.27 -5.18 -6.22
CA LYS A 144 13.62 -4.87 -5.70
C LYS A 144 13.55 -4.00 -4.44
N GLN A 145 12.64 -3.02 -4.41
CA GLN A 145 12.41 -2.20 -3.21
C GLN A 145 11.87 -3.03 -2.05
N VAL A 146 10.85 -3.86 -2.29
CA VAL A 146 10.30 -4.79 -1.29
C VAL A 146 11.39 -5.71 -0.71
N ARG A 147 12.22 -6.31 -1.58
CA ARG A 147 13.34 -7.17 -1.16
C ARG A 147 14.35 -6.44 -0.29
N ARG A 148 14.69 -5.21 -0.65
CA ARG A 148 15.66 -4.40 0.10
C ARG A 148 15.14 -4.10 1.51
N GLU A 149 13.88 -3.70 1.63
CA GLU A 149 13.27 -3.39 2.92
C GLU A 149 13.02 -4.65 3.76
N ALA A 150 12.57 -5.74 3.14
CA ALA A 150 12.41 -7.04 3.80
C ALA A 150 13.75 -7.55 4.37
N ALA A 151 14.85 -7.41 3.61
CA ALA A 151 16.19 -7.79 4.07
C ALA A 151 16.69 -6.92 5.24
N ARG A 152 16.43 -5.60 5.22
CA ARG A 152 16.75 -4.71 6.36
C ARG A 152 16.05 -5.16 7.64
N LEU A 153 14.80 -5.62 7.52
CA LEU A 153 13.99 -6.09 8.63
C LEU A 153 14.17 -7.58 8.95
N ARG A 154 15.00 -8.30 8.17
CA ARG A 154 15.24 -9.75 8.30
C ARG A 154 13.96 -10.59 8.27
N VAL A 155 13.01 -10.21 7.42
CA VAL A 155 11.74 -10.94 7.22
C VAL A 155 11.61 -11.43 5.77
N PRO A 156 10.83 -12.47 5.50
CA PRO A 156 10.53 -12.89 4.13
C PRO A 156 9.82 -11.78 3.33
N ASP A 157 10.10 -11.68 2.03
CA ASP A 157 9.49 -10.70 1.12
C ASP A 157 7.95 -10.71 1.18
N THR A 158 7.35 -11.91 1.18
CA THR A 158 5.89 -12.11 1.24
C THR A 158 5.30 -11.65 2.57
N TYR A 159 6.06 -11.83 3.66
CA TYR A 159 5.67 -11.34 4.97
C TYR A 159 5.67 -9.81 5.00
N TYR A 160 6.73 -9.19 4.46
CA TYR A 160 6.84 -7.74 4.36
C TYR A 160 5.69 -7.15 3.52
N LEU A 161 5.46 -7.66 2.31
CA LEU A 161 4.42 -7.15 1.41
C LEU A 161 3.00 -7.25 2.03
N ARG A 162 2.76 -8.26 2.87
CA ARG A 162 1.47 -8.45 3.55
C ARG A 162 1.27 -7.52 4.76
N HIS A 163 2.35 -7.12 5.43
CA HIS A 163 2.30 -6.39 6.70
C HIS A 163 2.83 -4.96 6.62
N THR A 164 3.42 -4.56 5.50
CA THR A 164 3.94 -3.20 5.33
C THR A 164 2.81 -2.17 5.51
N PRO A 165 3.06 -1.10 6.29
CA PRO A 165 2.16 0.04 6.37
C PRO A 165 2.33 0.99 5.16
N ASP A 166 3.32 0.75 4.30
CA ASP A 166 3.49 1.50 3.06
C ASP A 166 2.56 0.93 1.97
N THR A 167 1.38 1.54 1.88
CA THR A 167 0.32 1.13 0.95
C THR A 167 0.65 1.44 -0.50
N ALA A 168 1.51 2.43 -0.78
CA ALA A 168 1.91 2.78 -2.14
C ALA A 168 2.78 1.68 -2.76
N VAL A 169 3.83 1.24 -2.04
CA VAL A 169 4.70 0.15 -2.51
C VAL A 169 3.89 -1.15 -2.69
N LYS A 170 2.97 -1.42 -1.76
CA LYS A 170 2.09 -2.58 -1.87
C LYS A 170 1.14 -2.50 -3.07
N ALA A 171 0.57 -1.32 -3.33
CA ALA A 171 -0.32 -1.09 -4.48
C ALA A 171 0.44 -1.32 -5.79
N VAL A 172 1.56 -0.63 -6.01
CA VAL A 172 2.39 -0.75 -7.23
C VAL A 172 2.75 -2.21 -7.52
N VAL A 173 3.24 -2.97 -6.54
CA VAL A 173 3.61 -4.38 -6.76
C VAL A 173 2.39 -5.24 -7.11
N MET A 174 1.23 -4.97 -6.51
CA MET A 174 0.02 -5.77 -6.75
C MET A 174 -0.66 -5.41 -8.06
N GLU A 175 -0.70 -4.12 -8.39
CA GLU A 175 -1.24 -3.57 -9.63
C GLU A 175 -0.39 -4.01 -10.81
N ASP A 176 0.93 -3.79 -10.80
CA ASP A 176 1.80 -4.22 -11.90
C ASP A 176 1.80 -5.74 -12.09
N SER A 177 1.68 -6.52 -11.00
CA SER A 177 1.55 -7.99 -11.11
C SER A 177 0.24 -8.39 -11.77
N ALA A 178 -0.85 -7.67 -11.47
CA ALA A 178 -2.16 -7.90 -12.06
C ALA A 178 -2.21 -7.44 -13.51
N ALA A 179 -1.59 -6.31 -13.84
CA ALA A 179 -1.47 -5.80 -15.19
C ALA A 179 -0.72 -6.81 -16.09
N LEU A 180 0.44 -7.33 -15.65
CA LEU A 180 1.13 -8.38 -16.41
C LEU A 180 0.30 -9.65 -16.60
N ALA A 181 -0.44 -10.08 -15.56
CA ALA A 181 -1.33 -11.22 -15.68
C ALA A 181 -2.51 -10.93 -16.62
N GLY A 182 -3.06 -9.71 -16.58
CA GLY A 182 -4.12 -9.23 -17.45
C GLY A 182 -3.68 -9.16 -18.91
N LEU A 183 -2.48 -8.65 -19.19
CA LEU A 183 -1.86 -8.66 -20.50
C LEU A 183 -1.74 -10.08 -21.08
N LEU A 184 -1.36 -11.07 -20.25
CA LEU A 184 -1.30 -12.47 -20.66
C LEU A 184 -2.69 -13.05 -20.94
N LEU A 185 -3.69 -12.69 -20.13
CA LEU A 185 -5.08 -13.08 -20.35
C LEU A 185 -5.61 -12.48 -21.66
N ALA A 186 -5.35 -11.19 -21.91
CA ALA A 186 -5.75 -10.51 -23.14
C ALA A 186 -5.08 -11.12 -24.37
N ALA A 187 -3.76 -11.35 -24.33
CA ALA A 187 -3.04 -12.05 -25.40
C ALA A 187 -3.62 -13.46 -25.65
N GLY A 188 -3.97 -14.18 -24.59
CA GLY A 188 -4.62 -15.49 -24.68
C GLY A 188 -6.02 -15.43 -25.29
N GLY A 189 -6.83 -14.42 -24.93
CA GLY A 189 -8.16 -14.18 -25.49
C GLY A 189 -8.11 -13.89 -27.00
N LEU A 190 -7.23 -12.98 -27.40
CA LEU A 190 -6.95 -12.65 -28.81
C LEU A 190 -6.48 -13.88 -29.59
N LEU A 191 -5.54 -14.65 -29.05
CA LEU A 191 -5.03 -15.86 -29.69
C LEU A 191 -6.11 -16.94 -29.83
N GLY A 192 -6.93 -17.14 -28.81
CA GLY A 192 -8.07 -18.05 -28.85
C GLY A 192 -9.09 -17.63 -29.92
N GLY A 193 -9.36 -16.33 -30.02
CA GLY A 193 -10.20 -15.75 -31.07
C GLY A 193 -9.65 -16.00 -32.48
N GLN A 194 -8.35 -15.79 -32.70
CA GLN A 194 -7.71 -16.05 -34.00
C GLN A 194 -7.74 -17.54 -34.39
N LEU A 195 -7.50 -18.44 -33.44
CA LEU A 195 -7.43 -19.88 -33.73
C LEU A 195 -8.81 -20.52 -33.96
N THR A 196 -9.85 -20.00 -33.29
CA THR A 196 -11.21 -20.58 -33.33
C THR A 196 -12.19 -19.80 -34.19
N GLY A 197 -11.87 -18.54 -34.53
CA GLY A 197 -12.77 -17.61 -35.19
C GLY A 197 -13.93 -17.12 -34.30
N SER A 198 -13.83 -17.28 -32.97
CA SER A 198 -14.89 -16.95 -32.03
C SER A 198 -14.45 -15.91 -30.99
N GLY A 199 -15.20 -14.81 -30.87
CA GLY A 199 -15.00 -13.78 -29.83
C GLY A 199 -15.26 -14.25 -28.39
N VAL A 200 -15.72 -15.49 -28.19
CA VAL A 200 -15.99 -16.05 -26.85
C VAL A 200 -14.73 -16.07 -25.98
N TRP A 201 -13.56 -16.37 -26.56
CA TRP A 201 -12.29 -16.38 -25.82
C TRP A 201 -11.90 -14.99 -25.31
N ASP A 202 -12.20 -13.97 -26.11
CA ASP A 202 -11.94 -12.58 -25.77
C ASP A 202 -12.87 -12.11 -24.64
N GLY A 203 -14.16 -12.42 -24.73
CA GLY A 203 -15.12 -12.17 -23.64
C GLY A 203 -14.77 -12.90 -22.33
N ILE A 204 -14.30 -14.15 -22.40
CA ILE A 204 -13.80 -14.88 -21.22
C ILE A 204 -12.57 -14.19 -20.62
N ALA A 205 -11.59 -13.80 -21.46
CA ALA A 205 -10.41 -13.09 -21.01
C ALA A 205 -10.76 -11.77 -20.31
N SER A 206 -11.66 -10.98 -20.91
CA SER A 206 -12.21 -9.74 -20.33
C SER A 206 -12.84 -9.96 -18.95
N CYS A 207 -13.68 -10.99 -18.79
CA CYS A 207 -14.24 -11.37 -17.49
C CYS A 207 -13.16 -11.79 -16.47
N LEU A 208 -12.15 -12.55 -16.89
CA LEU A 208 -11.05 -12.98 -16.01
C LEU A 208 -10.19 -11.80 -15.55
N ILE A 209 -9.92 -10.85 -16.44
CA ILE A 209 -9.25 -9.58 -16.09
C ILE A 209 -10.09 -8.81 -15.06
N GLY A 210 -11.40 -8.68 -15.30
CA GLY A 210 -12.31 -8.06 -14.34
C GLY A 210 -12.28 -8.71 -12.95
N LEU A 211 -12.33 -10.04 -12.88
CA LEU A 211 -12.22 -10.78 -11.61
C LEU A 211 -10.86 -10.59 -10.92
N LEU A 212 -9.78 -10.53 -11.68
CA LEU A 212 -8.45 -10.24 -11.18
C LEU A 212 -8.40 -8.83 -10.54
N LEU A 213 -8.97 -7.83 -11.20
CA LEU A 213 -9.05 -6.46 -10.67
C LEU A 213 -9.94 -6.38 -9.43
N VAL A 214 -11.05 -7.12 -9.36
CA VAL A 214 -11.85 -7.24 -8.14
C VAL A 214 -11.00 -7.77 -6.98
N TYR A 215 -10.21 -8.82 -7.22
CA TYR A 215 -9.34 -9.39 -6.20
C TYR A 215 -8.29 -8.38 -5.70
N VAL A 216 -7.61 -7.67 -6.61
CA VAL A 216 -6.60 -6.66 -6.25
C VAL A 216 -7.24 -5.53 -5.44
N ALA A 217 -8.34 -4.97 -5.93
CA ALA A 217 -9.06 -3.90 -5.26
C ALA A 217 -9.53 -4.33 -3.85
N TRP A 218 -10.02 -5.56 -3.70
CA TRP A 218 -10.42 -6.11 -2.40
C TRP A 218 -9.24 -6.26 -1.43
N VAL A 219 -8.09 -6.78 -1.90
CA VAL A 219 -6.89 -6.94 -1.07
C VAL A 219 -6.35 -5.58 -0.61
N LEU A 220 -6.25 -4.60 -1.52
CA LEU A 220 -5.77 -3.26 -1.20
C LEU A 220 -6.77 -2.52 -0.31
N GLY A 221 -8.05 -2.52 -0.66
CA GLY A 221 -9.11 -1.91 0.13
C GLY A 221 -9.17 -2.46 1.55
N ARG A 222 -9.16 -3.79 1.73
CA ARG A 222 -9.12 -4.41 3.06
C ARG A 222 -7.86 -4.01 3.85
N SER A 223 -6.72 -3.93 3.18
CA SER A 223 -5.46 -3.50 3.81
C SER A 223 -5.55 -2.07 4.33
N ASN A 224 -6.09 -1.16 3.51
CA ASN A 224 -6.28 0.24 3.86
C ASN A 224 -7.31 0.41 4.99
N ALA A 225 -8.40 -0.38 4.96
CA ALA A 225 -9.42 -0.37 6.00
C ALA A 225 -8.83 -0.76 7.36
N GLN A 226 -8.00 -1.81 7.40
CA GLN A 226 -7.36 -2.25 8.64
C GLN A 226 -6.42 -1.19 9.22
N LEU A 227 -5.71 -0.45 8.38
CA LEU A 227 -4.85 0.64 8.82
C LEU A 227 -5.66 1.81 9.37
N LEU A 228 -6.77 2.18 8.72
CA LEU A 228 -7.70 3.21 9.19
C LEU A 228 -8.40 2.85 10.52
N ILE A 229 -8.78 1.58 10.70
CA ILE A 229 -9.39 1.09 11.95
C ILE A 229 -8.39 1.10 13.10
N GLY A 230 -7.10 1.01 12.80
CA GLY A 230 -6.02 1.03 13.77
C GLY A 230 -5.34 -0.32 13.93
N ARG A 231 -4.59 -0.71 12.90
CA ARG A 231 -3.81 -1.95 12.91
C ARG A 231 -2.70 -1.88 13.95
N PRO A 232 -2.57 -2.89 14.83
CA PRO A 232 -1.45 -2.96 15.75
C PRO A 232 -0.16 -3.39 15.04
N LEU A 233 0.98 -3.11 15.65
CA LEU A 233 2.26 -3.63 15.19
C LEU A 233 2.26 -5.16 15.16
N PRO A 234 3.04 -5.81 14.28
CA PRO A 234 3.19 -7.27 14.29
C PRO A 234 3.59 -7.83 15.66
N ALA A 235 3.17 -9.06 15.95
CA ALA A 235 3.39 -9.69 17.27
C ALA A 235 4.87 -9.71 17.70
N ALA A 236 5.79 -9.98 16.77
CA ALA A 236 7.23 -9.96 17.02
C ALA A 236 7.73 -8.55 17.43
N MET A 237 7.23 -7.49 16.78
CA MET A 237 7.57 -6.12 17.15
C MET A 237 6.98 -5.73 18.50
N ARG A 238 5.73 -6.12 18.79
CA ARG A 238 5.11 -5.88 20.11
C ARG A 238 5.84 -6.61 21.23
N ALA A 239 6.36 -7.81 20.97
CA ALA A 239 7.21 -8.52 21.92
C ALA A 239 8.52 -7.77 22.15
N GLY A 240 9.16 -7.26 21.10
CA GLY A 240 10.35 -6.42 21.21
C GLY A 240 10.10 -5.10 21.97
N VAL A 241 8.96 -4.44 21.77
CA VAL A 241 8.56 -3.26 22.53
C VAL A 241 8.40 -3.60 24.01
N ARG A 242 7.73 -4.71 24.34
CA ARG A 242 7.56 -5.17 25.72
C ARG A 242 8.91 -5.48 26.37
N GLU A 243 9.79 -6.18 25.65
CA GLU A 243 11.15 -6.50 26.09
C GLU A 243 11.94 -5.23 26.43
N GLU A 244 11.96 -4.24 25.52
CA GLU A 244 12.63 -2.96 25.77
C GLU A 244 12.08 -2.26 27.01
N LEU A 245 10.76 -2.13 27.12
CA LEU A 245 10.13 -1.50 28.28
C LEU A 245 10.51 -2.19 29.59
N THR A 246 10.49 -3.53 29.63
CA THR A 246 10.87 -4.28 30.83
C THR A 246 12.37 -4.30 31.12
N SER A 247 13.20 -3.86 30.19
CA SER A 247 14.66 -3.77 30.39
C SER A 247 15.08 -2.51 31.13
N VAL A 248 14.20 -1.50 31.20
CA VAL A 248 14.48 -0.23 31.85
C VAL A 248 14.41 -0.39 33.36
N PRO A 249 15.38 0.15 34.13
CA PRO A 249 15.30 0.18 35.58
C PRO A 249 13.97 0.75 36.08
N HIS A 250 13.49 0.24 37.22
CA HIS A 250 12.22 0.61 37.85
C HIS A 250 10.94 0.16 37.14
N ILE A 251 10.97 -0.28 35.88
CA ILE A 251 9.83 -0.94 35.23
C ILE A 251 9.78 -2.41 35.64
N VAL A 252 8.69 -2.83 36.28
CA VAL A 252 8.46 -4.21 36.73
C VAL A 252 7.69 -4.99 35.67
N GLY A 253 6.75 -4.34 34.98
CA GLY A 253 5.93 -5.03 33.99
C GLY A 253 5.15 -4.09 33.07
N VAL A 254 4.74 -4.62 31.93
CA VAL A 254 3.84 -3.96 30.98
C VAL A 254 2.47 -4.63 31.08
N LEU A 255 1.52 -3.97 31.72
CA LEU A 255 0.18 -4.51 31.99
C LEU A 255 -0.68 -4.51 30.73
N GLU A 256 -0.64 -3.41 29.99
CA GLU A 256 -1.37 -3.22 28.74
C GLU A 256 -0.44 -2.55 27.73
N LEU A 257 -0.46 -3.02 26.48
CA LEU A 257 0.32 -2.45 25.39
C LEU A 257 -0.57 -2.25 24.18
N THR A 258 -0.82 -1.00 23.86
CA THR A 258 -1.56 -0.55 22.69
C THR A 258 -0.58 0.07 21.70
N THR A 259 -0.48 -0.51 20.52
CA THR A 259 0.36 0.01 19.43
C THR A 259 -0.53 0.35 18.27
N LEU A 260 -0.28 1.47 17.60
CA LEU A 260 -1.10 1.96 16.51
C LEU A 260 -0.20 2.51 15.40
N ILE A 261 -0.42 2.03 14.18
CA ILE A 261 0.21 2.58 12.99
C ILE A 261 -0.63 3.81 12.56
N GLN A 262 -0.08 5.01 12.73
CA GLN A 262 -0.71 6.28 12.33
C GLN A 262 -0.37 6.64 10.89
N GLY A 263 0.83 6.28 10.44
CA GLY A 263 1.28 6.44 9.07
C GLY A 263 2.39 5.45 8.75
N PRO A 264 2.90 5.45 7.51
CA PRO A 264 3.95 4.51 7.07
C PRO A 264 5.23 4.57 7.92
N THR A 265 5.53 5.75 8.45
CA THR A 265 6.71 6.05 9.28
C THR A 265 6.34 6.54 10.67
N GLU A 266 5.07 6.48 11.06
CA GLU A 266 4.57 7.00 12.32
C GLU A 266 3.82 5.95 13.11
N ILE A 267 4.44 5.50 14.21
CA ILE A 267 3.88 4.57 15.18
C ILE A 267 3.63 5.32 16.48
N LEU A 268 2.44 5.09 17.03
CA LEU A 268 2.07 5.46 18.39
C LEU A 268 2.15 4.22 19.29
N ILE A 269 2.80 4.37 20.44
CA ILE A 269 2.82 3.38 21.51
C ILE A 269 2.16 3.99 22.73
N ALA A 270 1.18 3.29 23.30
CA ALA A 270 0.59 3.59 24.59
C ALA A 270 0.68 2.34 25.47
N ALA A 271 1.22 2.47 26.68
CA ALA A 271 1.40 1.35 27.57
C ALA A 271 1.02 1.71 29.00
N LYS A 272 0.32 0.79 29.68
CA LYS A 272 0.17 0.82 31.14
C LYS A 272 1.32 0.05 31.75
N VAL A 273 2.10 0.73 32.56
CA VAL A 273 3.38 0.23 33.06
C VAL A 273 3.33 0.14 34.58
N ASP A 274 3.71 -1.02 35.10
CA ASP A 274 3.89 -1.26 36.52
C ASP A 274 5.32 -0.90 36.90
N PHE A 275 5.46 0.02 37.86
CA PHE A 275 6.75 0.47 38.37
C PHE A 275 7.01 -0.16 39.74
N ARG A 276 8.26 -0.17 40.18
CA ARG A 276 8.60 -0.65 41.53
C ARG A 276 7.83 0.15 42.59
N ASP A 277 7.21 -0.53 43.54
CA ASP A 277 6.42 0.08 44.61
C ASP A 277 7.17 1.16 45.41
N MET A 278 8.50 1.00 45.55
CA MET A 278 9.36 1.92 46.30
C MET A 278 10.01 3.00 45.42
N ALA A 279 9.65 3.10 44.14
CA ALA A 279 10.18 4.12 43.24
C ALA A 279 9.62 5.51 43.60
N THR A 280 10.50 6.50 43.62
CA THR A 280 10.15 7.92 43.74
C THR A 280 9.56 8.44 42.43
N ALA A 281 8.83 9.56 42.49
CA ALA A 281 8.28 10.20 41.28
C ALA A 281 9.38 10.54 40.26
N ALA A 282 10.54 11.03 40.73
CA ALA A 282 11.68 11.34 39.87
C ALA A 282 12.23 10.10 39.16
N GLU A 283 12.32 8.96 39.85
CA GLU A 283 12.77 7.70 39.23
C GLU A 283 11.78 7.19 38.17
N VAL A 284 10.47 7.39 38.38
CA VAL A 284 9.44 7.07 37.38
C VAL A 284 9.56 7.97 36.16
N GLU A 285 9.76 9.28 36.34
CA GLU A 285 9.97 10.24 35.25
C GLU A 285 11.19 9.86 34.40
N TRP A 286 12.34 9.59 35.03
CA TRP A 286 13.55 9.17 34.33
C TRP A 286 13.40 7.82 33.63
N ALA A 287 12.72 6.86 34.24
CA ALA A 287 12.43 5.57 33.60
C ALA A 287 11.54 5.74 32.36
N CYS A 288 10.58 6.67 32.39
CA CYS A 288 9.77 6.99 31.21
C CYS A 288 10.61 7.61 30.08
N GLU A 289 11.47 8.59 30.37
CA GLU A 289 12.34 9.19 29.37
C GLU A 289 13.33 8.17 28.76
N GLU A 290 13.93 7.32 29.59
CA GLU A 290 14.84 6.27 29.13
C GLU A 290 14.12 5.23 28.25
N ALA A 291 12.92 4.79 28.67
CA ALA A 291 12.09 3.89 27.89
C ALA A 291 11.73 4.47 26.51
N GLU A 292 11.33 5.74 26.47
CA GLU A 292 11.01 6.44 25.24
C GLU A 292 12.23 6.56 24.30
N ALA A 293 13.40 6.92 24.84
CA ALA A 293 14.63 7.03 24.08
C ALA A 293 15.05 5.68 23.47
N ARG A 294 15.06 4.60 24.26
CA ARG A 294 15.39 3.24 23.80
C ARG A 294 14.42 2.73 22.74
N LEU A 295 13.12 2.97 22.92
CA LEU A 295 12.11 2.60 21.93
C LEU A 295 12.32 3.33 20.60
N ARG A 296 12.65 4.62 20.62
CA ARG A 296 12.95 5.38 19.39
C ARG A 296 14.24 4.94 18.71
N GLU A 297 15.25 4.55 19.49
CA GLU A 297 16.51 4.03 18.95
C GLU A 297 16.31 2.67 18.27
N ARG A 298 15.63 1.72 18.93
CA ARG A 298 15.36 0.38 18.38
C ARG A 298 14.32 0.41 17.26
N PHE A 299 13.33 1.30 17.34
CA PHE A 299 12.24 1.43 16.39
C PHE A 299 12.11 2.88 15.89
N PRO A 300 12.89 3.28 14.87
CA PRO A 300 12.93 4.67 14.39
C PRO A 300 11.59 5.26 13.91
N SER A 301 10.61 4.41 13.59
CA SER A 301 9.26 4.82 13.21
C SER A 301 8.36 5.17 14.42
N VAL A 302 8.82 4.97 15.65
CA VAL A 302 8.09 5.36 16.86
C VAL A 302 8.17 6.87 17.04
N ARG A 303 7.04 7.55 16.84
CA ARG A 303 6.96 9.02 16.93
C ARG A 303 6.38 9.50 18.25
N ARG A 304 5.49 8.71 18.86
CA ARG A 304 4.82 9.03 20.12
C ARG A 304 4.83 7.83 21.06
N VAL A 305 5.16 8.08 22.31
CA VAL A 305 5.13 7.10 23.40
C VAL A 305 4.35 7.71 24.55
N TYR A 306 3.34 7.00 25.04
CA TYR A 306 2.56 7.36 26.21
C TYR A 306 2.67 6.23 27.23
N LEU A 307 3.28 6.52 28.37
CA LEU A 307 3.43 5.56 29.46
C LEU A 307 2.56 6.02 30.63
N ASP A 308 1.63 5.15 31.04
CA ASP A 308 0.69 5.40 32.13
C ASP A 308 1.09 4.55 33.35
N PRO A 309 1.67 5.16 34.41
CA PRO A 309 2.01 4.46 35.64
C PRO A 309 0.77 3.85 36.28
N THR A 310 0.70 2.52 36.26
CA THR A 310 -0.49 1.77 36.68
C THR A 310 -0.10 0.71 37.69
N PRO A 311 -0.76 0.62 38.86
CA PRO A 311 -0.44 -0.37 39.87
C PRO A 311 -0.69 -1.79 39.34
N GLY A 312 0.30 -2.66 39.56
CA GLY A 312 0.23 -4.09 39.25
C GLY A 312 -0.90 -4.83 39.96
N ARG A 313 -1.17 -6.06 39.49
CA ARG A 313 -2.28 -6.88 39.99
C ARG A 313 -2.17 -7.17 41.50
N GLU A 314 -0.97 -7.52 41.98
CA GLU A 314 -0.74 -7.81 43.39
C GLU A 314 -0.99 -6.59 44.28
N GLN A 315 -0.59 -5.40 43.83
CA GLN A 315 -0.81 -4.16 44.57
C GLN A 315 -2.29 -3.79 44.63
N ARG A 316 -3.04 -4.02 43.54
CA ARG A 316 -4.50 -3.86 43.51
C ARG A 316 -5.20 -4.82 44.46
N GLU A 317 -4.78 -6.08 44.48
CA GLU A 317 -5.31 -7.12 45.39
C GLU A 317 -5.01 -6.77 46.87
N ARG A 318 -3.81 -6.27 47.19
CA ARG A 318 -3.46 -5.77 48.53
C ARG A 318 -4.31 -4.58 48.97
N ARG A 319 -4.66 -3.68 48.04
CA ARG A 319 -5.49 -2.49 48.33
C ARG A 319 -6.98 -2.81 48.45
N ALA A 320 -7.47 -3.82 47.73
CA ALA A 320 -8.87 -4.22 47.77
C ALA A 320 -9.29 -4.81 49.13
N GLY A 321 -8.33 -5.30 49.94
CA GLY A 321 -8.61 -6.02 51.18
C GLY A 321 -9.28 -7.38 50.92
N PRO A 322 -9.32 -8.29 51.92
CA PRO A 322 -10.13 -9.50 51.84
C PRO A 322 -11.63 -9.19 51.79
#